data_AF-A0A4Q7F120-F1
#
_entry.id   AF-A0A4Q7F120-F1
#
_cell.length_a   1.000
_cell.length_b   1.000
_cell.length_c   1.000
_cell.angle_alpha   90.00
_cell.angle_beta   90.00
_cell.angle_gamma   90.00
#
_symmetry.space_group_name_H-M   'P 1'
#
loop_
_entity.id
_entity.type
_entity.pdbx_description
1 polymer ?
#
loop_
_entity_poly.entity_id
_entity_poly.type
_entity_poly.pdbx_seq_one_letter_code
_entity_poly.pdbx_strand_id
1 'polypeptide(L)'
;MSAFFDSNILIYAYSTDTKRQRALNTIAGGGVISAQVLNEFTNVLRKKQDWPMIEAAVQSLRFRFPDILPLTSHTHAAALALASGHTLAFYDALIVATAVEAGCDTLYSEDLQHGRSIGGLTIVNPFLGSAP
;
A
#
# COMPACT_ATOMS: atom_id res chain seq x y z
N MET A 1 -9.05 6.58 -12.83
CA MET A 1 -7.85 6.39 -12.01
C MET A 1 -8.24 5.53 -10.83
N SER A 2 -7.70 4.32 -10.77
CA SER A 2 -7.93 3.39 -9.66
C SER A 2 -6.62 3.26 -8.89
N ALA A 3 -6.57 3.87 -7.71
CA ALA A 3 -5.37 3.96 -6.90
C ALA A 3 -5.28 2.81 -5.89
N PHE A 4 -4.08 2.26 -5.73
CA PHE A 4 -3.71 1.34 -4.66
C PHE A 4 -2.68 2.00 -3.74
N PHE A 5 -2.74 1.71 -2.44
CA PHE A 5 -1.82 2.28 -1.46
C PHE A 5 -0.99 1.22 -0.75
N ASP A 6 0.32 1.41 -0.77
CA ASP A 6 1.28 0.66 0.03
C ASP A 6 1.19 1.05 1.53
N SER A 7 1.72 0.19 2.40
CA SER A 7 1.69 0.37 3.85
C SER A 7 2.47 1.61 4.28
N ASN A 8 3.60 1.93 3.63
CA ASN A 8 4.40 3.14 3.95
C ASN A 8 3.57 4.43 3.83
N ILE A 9 2.72 4.57 2.81
CA ILE A 9 1.84 5.73 2.63
C ILE A 9 0.87 5.86 3.81
N LEU A 10 0.25 4.75 4.23
CA LEU A 10 -0.66 4.74 5.36
C LEU A 10 0.06 5.00 6.69
N ILE A 11 1.25 4.44 6.87
CA ILE A 11 2.08 4.68 8.06
C ILE A 11 2.40 6.18 8.16
N TYR A 12 2.77 6.83 7.06
CA TYR A 12 3.01 8.28 7.07
C TYR A 12 1.76 9.07 7.44
N ALA A 13 0.59 8.73 6.89
CA ALA A 13 -0.67 9.39 7.21
C ALA A 13 -1.04 9.34 8.72
N TYR A 14 -0.63 8.27 9.43
CA TYR A 14 -0.87 8.07 10.87
C TYR A 14 0.29 8.50 11.77
N SER A 15 1.40 8.94 11.19
CA SER A 15 2.59 9.38 11.92
C SER A 15 2.59 10.89 12.18
N THR A 16 3.59 11.37 12.93
CA THR A 16 3.92 12.80 13.07
C THR A 16 5.07 13.24 12.14
N ASP A 17 5.34 12.46 11.09
CA ASP A 17 6.41 12.74 10.13
C ASP A 17 6.08 13.97 9.25
N THR A 18 7.10 14.63 8.70
CA THR A 18 6.92 15.77 7.79
C THR A 18 6.17 15.39 6.51
N LYS A 19 6.23 14.12 6.10
CA LYS A 19 5.49 13.56 4.95
C LYS A 19 4.00 13.34 5.21
N ARG A 20 3.54 13.43 6.47
CA ARG A 20 2.14 13.14 6.85
C ARG A 20 1.13 13.89 6.00
N GLN A 21 1.30 15.20 5.79
CA GLN A 21 0.33 16.00 5.05
C GLN A 21 0.25 15.56 3.58
N ARG A 22 1.38 15.23 2.96
CA ARG A 22 1.42 14.71 1.59
C ARG A 22 0.72 13.35 1.51
N ALA A 23 1.01 12.45 2.45
CA ALA A 23 0.37 11.15 2.52
C ALA A 23 -1.16 11.25 2.69
N LEU A 24 -1.64 12.14 3.57
CA LEU A 24 -3.07 12.42 3.76
C LEU A 24 -3.73 12.92 2.47
N ASN A 25 -3.07 13.82 1.74
CA ASN A 25 -3.56 14.31 0.46
C ASN A 25 -3.60 13.20 -0.59
N THR A 26 -2.59 12.32 -0.63
CA THR A 26 -2.51 11.17 -1.56
C THR A 26 -3.68 10.20 -1.36
N ILE A 27 -4.08 9.93 -0.12
CA ILE A 27 -5.19 9.00 0.18
C ILE A 27 -6.57 9.68 0.22
N ALA A 28 -6.66 10.99 -0.02
CA ALA A 28 -7.89 11.75 0.13
C ALA A 28 -8.96 11.35 -0.90
N GLY A 29 -8.54 10.97 -2.11
CA GLY A 29 -9.43 10.54 -3.18
C GLY A 29 -10.00 9.13 -3.02
N GLY A 30 -9.63 8.41 -1.96
CA GLY A 30 -9.96 6.99 -1.79
C GLY A 30 -9.16 6.08 -2.72
N GLY A 31 -9.44 4.78 -2.67
CA GLY A 31 -8.77 3.75 -3.45
C GLY A 31 -8.81 2.41 -2.73
N VAL A 32 -7.86 1.55 -3.07
CA VAL A 32 -7.84 0.14 -2.67
C VAL A 32 -6.60 -0.18 -1.84
N ILE A 33 -6.74 -1.09 -0.88
CA ILE A 33 -5.64 -1.69 -0.12
C ILE A 33 -5.87 -3.19 0.01
N SER A 34 -4.86 -3.95 0.43
CA SER A 34 -5.00 -5.38 0.69
C SER A 34 -4.75 -5.75 2.14
N ALA A 35 -5.07 -7.00 2.49
CA ALA A 35 -4.72 -7.57 3.77
C ALA A 35 -3.20 -7.56 4.03
N GLN A 36 -2.35 -7.61 2.99
CA GLN A 36 -0.90 -7.45 3.15
C GLN A 36 -0.54 -6.07 3.70
N VAL A 37 -1.16 -5.02 3.16
CA VAL A 37 -0.98 -3.64 3.61
C VAL A 37 -1.40 -3.50 5.08
N LEU A 38 -2.52 -4.12 5.49
CA LEU A 38 -2.94 -4.16 6.90
C LEU A 38 -1.93 -4.91 7.79
N ASN A 39 -1.38 -6.03 7.33
CA ASN A 39 -0.40 -6.82 8.07
C ASN A 39 0.85 -5.99 8.36
N GLU A 40 1.37 -5.30 7.34
CA GLU A 40 2.56 -4.45 7.47
C GLU A 40 2.30 -3.24 8.36
N PHE A 41 1.17 -2.54 8.14
CA PHE A 41 0.76 -1.41 8.97
C PHE A 41 0.68 -1.81 10.44
N THR A 42 0.01 -2.92 10.74
CA THR A 42 -0.11 -3.47 12.11
C THR A 42 1.25 -3.81 12.71
N ASN A 43 2.11 -4.48 11.94
CA ASN A 43 3.44 -4.88 12.40
C ASN A 43 4.35 -3.66 12.70
N VAL A 44 4.21 -2.58 11.93
CA VAL A 44 4.94 -1.34 12.17
C VAL A 44 4.44 -0.62 13.42
N LEU A 45 3.12 -0.49 13.60
CA LEU A 45 2.55 0.16 14.79
C LEU A 45 2.89 -0.60 16.08
N ARG A 46 2.91 -1.93 16.03
CA ARG A 46 3.26 -2.78 17.18
C ARG A 46 4.61 -2.47 17.82
N LYS A 47 5.53 -1.85 17.07
CA LYS A 47 6.84 -1.44 17.61
C LYS A 47 6.74 -0.25 18.58
N LYS A 48 5.65 0.51 18.55
CA LYS A 48 5.53 1.81 19.24
C LYS A 48 4.20 2.05 19.96
N GLN A 49 3.19 1.22 19.71
CA GLN A 49 1.81 1.41 20.18
C GLN A 49 1.28 0.18 20.91
N ASP A 50 0.29 0.38 21.77
CA ASP A 50 -0.45 -0.69 22.43
C ASP A 50 -1.61 -1.23 21.55
N TRP A 51 -2.18 -2.37 21.95
CA TRP A 51 -3.25 -3.02 21.18
C TRP A 51 -4.50 -2.15 20.98
N PRO A 52 -5.03 -1.44 22.00
CA PRO A 52 -6.18 -0.55 21.80
C PRO A 52 -5.93 0.53 20.75
N MET A 53 -4.75 1.15 20.74
CA MET A 53 -4.41 2.16 19.72
C MET A 53 -4.28 1.53 18.32
N ILE A 54 -3.68 0.35 18.23
CA ILE A 54 -3.56 -0.39 16.96
C ILE A 54 -4.93 -0.75 16.40
N GLU A 55 -5.82 -1.28 17.24
CA GLU A 55 -7.19 -1.63 16.86
C GLU A 55 -7.95 -0.40 16.34
N ALA A 56 -7.87 0.73 17.06
CA ALA A 56 -8.48 1.98 16.62
C ALA A 56 -7.94 2.46 15.26
N ALA A 57 -6.62 2.37 15.04
CA ALA A 57 -6.00 2.74 13.78
C ALA A 57 -6.43 1.83 12.61
N VAL A 58 -6.48 0.51 12.82
CA VAL A 58 -6.94 -0.45 11.82
C VAL A 58 -8.43 -0.28 11.51
N GLN A 59 -9.26 0.01 12.51
CA GLN A 59 -10.68 0.30 12.29
C GLN A 59 -10.88 1.59 11.47
N SER A 60 -10.08 2.63 11.74
CA SER A 60 -10.08 3.86 10.95
C SER A 60 -9.69 3.59 9.48
N LEU A 61 -8.70 2.71 9.23
CA LEU A 61 -8.37 2.28 7.86
C LEU A 61 -9.53 1.52 7.20
N ARG A 62 -10.16 0.56 7.90
CA ARG A 62 -11.32 -0.19 7.37
C ARG A 62 -12.50 0.71 7.03
N PHE A 63 -12.74 1.74 7.84
CA PHE A 63 -13.76 2.73 7.55
C PHE A 63 -13.43 3.56 6.30
N ARG A 64 -12.15 3.92 6.11
CA ARG A 64 -11.70 4.71 4.95
C ARG A 64 -11.66 3.89 3.66
N PHE A 65 -11.27 2.62 3.75
CA PHE A 65 -11.07 1.71 2.62
C PHE A 65 -12.03 0.52 2.77
N PRO A 66 -13.25 0.62 2.23
CA PRO A 66 -14.26 -0.43 2.40
C PRO A 66 -13.89 -1.73 1.67
N ASP A 67 -13.16 -1.63 0.56
CA ASP A 67 -12.82 -2.76 -0.30
C ASP A 67 -11.38 -3.23 -0.05
N ILE A 68 -11.14 -3.88 1.09
CA ILE A 68 -9.83 -4.47 1.42
C ILE A 68 -9.72 -5.85 0.77
N LEU A 69 -8.80 -5.99 -0.18
CA LEU A 69 -8.64 -7.26 -0.90
C LEU A 69 -7.94 -8.32 -0.02
N PRO A 70 -8.44 -9.56 0.00
CA PRO A 70 -7.77 -10.66 0.69
C PRO A 70 -6.51 -11.10 -0.05
N LEU A 71 -5.63 -11.82 0.65
CA LEU A 71 -4.56 -12.59 0.02
C LEU A 71 -5.06 -14.00 -0.25
N THR A 72 -5.03 -14.43 -1.50
CA THR A 72 -5.45 -15.77 -1.91
C THR A 72 -4.26 -16.60 -2.39
N SER A 73 -4.45 -17.91 -2.60
CA SER A 73 -3.43 -18.73 -3.26
C SER A 73 -3.11 -18.26 -4.67
N HIS A 74 -4.08 -17.64 -5.37
CA HIS A 74 -3.86 -17.03 -6.67
C HIS A 74 -2.92 -15.81 -6.55
N THR A 75 -3.23 -14.91 -5.62
CA THR A 75 -2.39 -13.75 -5.28
C THR A 75 -0.97 -14.15 -4.92
N HIS A 76 -0.81 -15.21 -4.13
CA HIS A 76 0.51 -15.72 -3.76
C HIS A 76 1.29 -16.25 -4.97
N ALA A 77 0.64 -16.99 -5.87
CA ALA A 77 1.29 -17.49 -7.09
C ALA A 77 1.71 -16.34 -8.02
N ALA A 78 0.85 -15.33 -8.18
CA ALA A 78 1.15 -14.12 -8.94
C ALA A 78 2.34 -13.35 -8.32
N ALA A 79 2.33 -13.17 -6.99
CA ALA A 79 3.41 -12.53 -6.26
C ALA A 79 4.74 -13.28 -6.41
N LEU A 80 4.73 -14.62 -6.42
CA LEU A 80 5.95 -15.41 -6.64
C LEU A 80 6.55 -15.16 -8.03
N ALA A 81 5.71 -15.14 -9.06
CA ALA A 81 6.13 -14.81 -10.42
C ALA A 81 6.69 -13.39 -10.50
N LEU A 82 6.01 -12.41 -9.89
CA LEU A 82 6.46 -11.03 -9.82
C LEU A 82 7.77 -10.86 -9.07
N ALA A 83 7.93 -11.50 -7.90
CA ALA A 83 9.14 -11.43 -7.10
C ALA A 83 10.37 -11.92 -7.90
N SER A 84 10.22 -13.05 -8.59
CA SER A 84 11.30 -13.61 -9.43
C SER A 84 11.58 -12.79 -10.70
N GLY A 85 10.53 -12.35 -11.42
CA GLY A 85 10.67 -11.68 -12.71
C GLY A 85 11.03 -10.20 -12.61
N HIS A 86 10.73 -9.56 -11.48
CA HIS A 86 10.90 -8.13 -11.25
C HIS A 86 11.86 -7.80 -10.10
N THR A 87 12.48 -8.82 -9.49
CA THR A 87 13.42 -8.69 -8.35
C THR A 87 12.81 -7.87 -7.20
N LEU A 88 11.53 -8.12 -6.91
CA LEU A 88 10.82 -7.50 -5.80
C LEU A 88 11.01 -8.32 -4.52
N ALA A 89 11.04 -7.66 -3.36
CA ALA A 89 10.86 -8.40 -2.11
C ALA A 89 9.48 -9.06 -2.12
N PHE A 90 9.37 -10.25 -1.51
CA PHE A 90 8.15 -11.06 -1.67
C PHE A 90 6.89 -10.38 -1.12
N TYR A 91 7.00 -9.66 -0.01
CA TYR A 91 5.87 -8.91 0.57
C TYR A 91 5.44 -7.74 -0.32
N ASP A 92 6.39 -7.00 -0.89
CA ASP A 92 6.08 -5.98 -1.90
C ASP A 92 5.42 -6.59 -3.14
N ALA A 93 5.86 -7.80 -3.54
CA ALA A 93 5.26 -8.51 -4.67
C ALA A 93 3.80 -8.91 -4.40
N LEU A 94 3.41 -9.20 -3.15
CA LEU A 94 2.00 -9.42 -2.78
C LEU A 94 1.19 -8.12 -2.93
N ILE A 95 1.76 -6.98 -2.54
CA ILE A 95 1.11 -5.67 -2.73
C ILE A 95 0.91 -5.39 -4.22
N VAL A 96 1.95 -5.54 -5.04
CA VAL A 96 1.87 -5.37 -6.50
C VAL A 96 0.87 -6.35 -7.12
N ALA A 97 0.88 -7.63 -6.73
CA ALA A 97 -0.06 -8.62 -7.22
C ALA A 97 -1.51 -8.21 -6.92
N THR A 98 -1.81 -7.84 -5.67
CA THR A 98 -3.17 -7.40 -5.30
C THR A 98 -3.60 -6.11 -6.00
N ALA A 99 -2.68 -5.17 -6.24
CA ALA A 99 -2.97 -3.96 -7.00
C ALA A 99 -3.32 -4.26 -8.47
N VAL A 100 -2.60 -5.20 -9.09
CA VAL A 100 -2.92 -5.67 -10.45
C VAL A 100 -4.26 -6.43 -10.46
N GLU A 101 -4.52 -7.31 -9.49
CA GLU A 101 -5.79 -8.04 -9.35
C GLU A 101 -6.99 -7.10 -9.16
N ALA A 102 -6.80 -5.99 -8.45
CA ALA A 102 -7.81 -4.94 -8.25
C ALA A 102 -8.10 -4.12 -9.53
N GLY A 103 -7.32 -4.30 -10.60
CA GLY A 103 -7.38 -3.46 -11.78
C GLY A 103 -6.96 -2.00 -11.51
N CYS A 104 -6.12 -1.78 -10.50
CA CYS A 104 -5.56 -0.46 -10.23
C CYS A 104 -4.55 -0.07 -11.33
N ASP A 105 -4.56 1.21 -11.69
CA ASP A 105 -3.63 1.79 -12.67
C ASP A 105 -2.43 2.48 -11.99
N THR A 106 -2.54 2.76 -10.69
CA THR A 106 -1.53 3.47 -9.90
C THR A 106 -1.31 2.78 -8.57
N LEU A 107 -0.05 2.49 -8.21
CA LEU A 107 0.37 2.07 -6.87
C LEU A 107 1.19 3.18 -6.23
N TYR A 108 0.69 3.76 -5.15
CA TYR A 108 1.46 4.70 -4.35
C TYR A 108 2.36 3.97 -3.36
N SER A 109 3.67 4.14 -3.50
CA SER A 109 4.69 3.53 -2.65
C SER A 109 5.93 4.42 -2.59
N GLU A 110 6.53 4.54 -1.41
CA GLU A 110 7.83 5.19 -1.27
C GLU A 110 8.99 4.28 -1.65
N ASP A 111 8.94 3.02 -1.21
CA ASP A 111 10.07 2.09 -1.25
C ASP A 111 10.24 1.43 -2.63
N LEU A 112 9.18 1.40 -3.44
CA LEU A 112 9.21 0.88 -4.79
C LEU A 112 9.71 1.93 -5.80
N GLN A 113 10.31 1.44 -6.89
CA GLN A 113 10.90 2.29 -7.92
C GLN A 113 9.85 3.14 -8.63
N HIS A 114 9.87 4.46 -8.39
CA HIS A 114 8.99 5.42 -9.05
C HIS A 114 9.10 5.36 -10.59
N GLY A 115 7.96 5.47 -11.27
CA GLY A 115 7.86 5.45 -12.73
C GLY A 115 7.90 4.05 -13.33
N ARG A 116 8.16 3.01 -12.53
CA ARG A 116 8.12 1.63 -12.98
C ARG A 116 6.68 1.21 -13.30
N SER A 117 6.49 0.53 -14.42
CA SER A 117 5.20 -0.05 -14.81
C SER A 117 5.26 -1.58 -14.80
N ILE A 118 4.23 -2.23 -14.24
CA ILE A 118 4.08 -3.67 -14.14
C ILE A 118 2.64 -4.02 -14.49
N GLY A 119 2.41 -4.68 -15.64
CA GLY A 119 1.06 -5.12 -16.02
C GLY A 119 0.02 -4.00 -16.12
N GLY A 120 0.42 -2.79 -16.50
CA GLY A 120 -0.46 -1.61 -16.56
C GLY A 120 -0.56 -0.81 -15.25
N LEU A 121 -0.06 -1.35 -14.14
CA LEU A 121 0.09 -0.64 -12.87
C LEU A 121 1.34 0.24 -12.91
N THR A 122 1.19 1.54 -12.62
CA THR A 122 2.31 2.48 -12.52
C THR A 122 2.64 2.79 -11.07
N ILE A 123 3.91 2.69 -10.70
CA ILE A 123 4.38 2.98 -9.33
C ILE A 123 4.67 4.47 -9.19
N VAL A 124 4.01 5.13 -8.23
CA VAL A 124 4.14 6.55 -7.97
C VAL A 124 4.63 6.78 -6.54
N ASN A 125 5.79 7.41 -6.38
CA ASN A 125 6.23 7.90 -5.07
C ASN A 125 5.72 9.34 -4.90
N PRO A 126 4.71 9.58 -4.03
CA PRO A 126 4.07 10.88 -3.88
C PRO A 126 4.95 11.91 -3.16
N PHE A 127 6.10 11.48 -2.62
CA PHE A 127 7.03 12.34 -1.87
C PHE A 127 8.16 12.91 -2.73
N LEU A 128 8.25 12.50 -4.00
CA LEU A 128 9.13 13.14 -4.97
C LEU A 128 8.51 14.47 -5.42
N GLY A 129 9.34 15.51 -5.59
CA GLY A 129 8.98 16.92 -5.76
C GLY A 129 8.15 17.30 -7.00
N SER A 130 7.50 16.34 -7.63
CA SER A 130 6.65 16.50 -8.80
C SER A 130 5.75 15.27 -8.94
N ALA A 131 4.83 15.08 -7.99
CA ALA A 131 3.59 14.37 -8.31
C ALA A 131 2.70 15.35 -9.10
N PRO A 132 2.11 14.97 -10.25
CA PRO A 132 1.19 15.82 -10.99
C PRO A 132 -0.02 16.25 -10.14
#